data_AF-A0A4R9JXJ8-F1
#
_entry.id   AF-A0A4R9JXJ8-F1
#
_cell.length_a   1.000
_cell.length_b   1.000
_cell.length_c   1.000
_cell.angle_alpha   90.00
_cell.angle_beta   90.00
_cell.angle_gamma   90.00
#
_symmetry.space_group_name_H-M   'P 1'
#
loop_
_entity.id
_entity.type
_entity.pdbx_description
1 polymer ?
#
loop_
_entity_poly.entity_id
_entity_poly.type
_entity_poly.pdbx_seq_one_letter_code
_entity_poly.pdbx_strand_id
1 'polypeptide(L)'
;MEQEQLESNRHRILSKLSARMSLFGKIIIVLGVLYVSGGLVTIKDNFGNIFEGIVQMILGYLTIRVSILFKKASLLENPTIDDLLQAINATTNLYAWQLYFYGFIFFLALFTLLSLAWTNLS
;
A
#
# COMPACT_ATOMS: atom_id res chain seq x y z
N MET A 1 14.44 10.14 34.04
CA MET A 1 13.42 9.08 34.15
C MET A 1 12.23 9.30 33.22
N GLU A 2 11.46 10.41 33.29
CA GLU A 2 10.32 10.61 32.36
C GLU A 2 10.74 10.79 30.89
N GLN A 3 11.80 11.56 30.61
CA GLN A 3 12.29 11.78 29.23
C GLN A 3 12.80 10.50 28.57
N GLU A 4 13.61 9.69 29.27
CA GLU A 4 14.11 8.40 28.75
C GLU A 4 12.98 7.41 28.45
N GLN A 5 11.92 7.40 29.26
CA GLN A 5 10.71 6.60 29.00
C GLN A 5 9.96 7.08 27.75
N LEU A 6 9.88 8.38 27.53
CA LEU A 6 9.23 8.99 26.37
C LEU A 6 10.00 8.71 25.08
N GLU A 7 11.33 8.82 25.10
CA GLU A 7 12.20 8.52 23.97
C GLU A 7 12.18 7.04 23.60
N SER A 8 12.23 6.16 24.60
CA SER A 8 12.10 4.71 24.43
C SER A 8 10.74 4.33 23.82
N ASN A 9 9.65 4.93 24.30
CA ASN A 9 8.32 4.72 23.74
C ASN A 9 8.22 5.22 22.29
N ARG A 10 8.81 6.37 21.94
CA ARG A 10 8.85 6.92 20.58
C ARG A 10 9.57 5.97 19.61
N HIS A 11 10.78 5.53 19.96
CA HIS A 11 11.53 4.55 19.16
C HIS A 11 10.73 3.27 18.93
N ARG A 12 10.11 2.75 19.99
CA ARG A 12 9.31 1.53 19.92
C ARG A 12 8.12 1.67 18.98
N ILE A 13 7.44 2.82 18.99
CA ILE A 13 6.28 3.08 18.12
C ILE A 13 6.70 3.17 16.65
N LEU A 14 7.73 3.96 16.33
CA LEU A 14 8.20 4.15 14.96
C LEU A 14 8.75 2.83 14.37
N SER A 15 9.49 2.06 15.17
CA SER A 15 9.99 0.75 14.77
C SER A 15 8.85 -0.25 14.52
N LYS A 16 7.83 -0.27 15.39
CA LYS A 16 6.62 -1.11 15.18
C LYS A 16 5.86 -0.70 13.91
N LEU A 17 5.68 0.60 13.66
CA LEU A 17 5.03 1.11 12.45
C LEU A 17 5.80 0.69 11.20
N SER A 18 7.12 0.91 11.19
CA SER A 18 8.00 0.47 10.11
C SER A 18 7.88 -1.03 9.84
N ALA A 19 7.97 -1.87 10.88
CA ALA A 19 7.89 -3.31 10.72
C ALA A 19 6.54 -3.76 10.13
N ARG A 20 5.43 -3.19 10.62
CA ARG A 20 4.08 -3.50 10.12
C ARG A 20 3.89 -3.07 8.67
N MET A 21 4.30 -1.85 8.32
CA MET A 21 4.20 -1.35 6.94
C MET A 21 5.08 -2.16 5.99
N SER A 22 6.30 -2.53 6.42
CA SER A 22 7.18 -3.37 5.62
C SER A 22 6.56 -4.74 5.35
N LEU A 23 5.99 -5.37 6.39
CA LEU A 23 5.30 -6.65 6.24
C LEU A 23 4.09 -6.53 5.32
N PHE A 24 3.25 -5.52 5.53
CA PHE A 24 2.07 -5.28 4.70
C PHE A 24 2.44 -5.04 3.23
N GLY A 25 3.45 -4.21 2.97
CA GLY A 25 3.93 -3.96 1.60
C GLY A 25 4.47 -5.22 0.93
N LYS A 26 5.18 -6.09 1.66
CA LYS A 26 5.62 -7.40 1.13
C LYS A 26 4.43 -8.30 0.79
N ILE A 27 3.42 -8.36 1.66
CA ILE A 27 2.19 -9.13 1.41
C ILE A 27 1.50 -8.63 0.13
N ILE A 28 1.36 -7.31 -0.04
CA ILE A 28 0.77 -6.73 -1.24
C ILE A 28 1.56 -7.12 -2.49
N ILE A 29 2.89 -7.07 -2.45
CA ILE A 29 3.72 -7.49 -3.60
C ILE A 29 3.47 -8.95 -3.94
N VAL A 30 3.45 -9.85 -2.94
CA VAL A 30 3.19 -11.27 -3.15
C VAL A 30 1.80 -11.50 -3.76
N LEU A 31 0.77 -10.80 -3.27
CA LEU A 31 -0.57 -10.84 -3.87
C LEU A 31 -0.54 -10.37 -5.32
N GLY A 32 0.16 -9.26 -5.62
CA GLY A 32 0.29 -8.77 -6.97
C GLY A 32 0.97 -9.77 -7.92
N VAL A 33 2.00 -10.48 -7.45
CA VAL A 33 2.63 -11.58 -8.21
C VAL A 33 1.62 -12.70 -8.50
N LEU A 34 0.82 -13.11 -7.51
CA LEU A 34 -0.20 -14.14 -7.71
C LEU A 34 -1.26 -13.72 -8.74
N TYR A 35 -1.69 -12.45 -8.71
CA TYR A 35 -2.61 -11.89 -9.69
C TYR A 35 -2.04 -11.89 -11.11
N VAL A 36 -0.77 -11.47 -11.27
CA VAL A 36 -0.09 -11.51 -12.57
C VAL A 36 0.05 -12.95 -13.06
N SER A 37 0.50 -13.87 -12.20
CA SER A 37 0.63 -15.29 -12.58
C SER A 37 -0.71 -15.90 -12.98
N GLY A 38 -1.78 -15.64 -12.22
CA GLY A 38 -3.13 -16.08 -12.55
C GLY A 38 -3.61 -15.51 -13.90
N GLY A 39 -3.42 -14.21 -14.12
CA GLY A 39 -3.77 -13.55 -15.37
C GLY A 39 -2.98 -14.09 -16.58
N LEU A 40 -1.69 -14.41 -16.39
CA LEU A 40 -0.84 -15.00 -17.43
C LEU A 40 -1.25 -16.44 -17.79
N VAL A 41 -1.79 -17.21 -16.85
CA VAL A 41 -2.31 -18.56 -17.14
C VAL A 41 -3.61 -18.47 -17.96
N THR A 42 -4.42 -17.43 -17.77
CA THR A 42 -5.73 -17.24 -18.42
C THR A 42 -5.74 -16.14 -19.49
N ILE A 43 -4.60 -15.87 -20.15
CA ILE A 43 -4.33 -14.71 -21.05
C ILE A 43 -5.47 -14.32 -22.00
N LYS A 44 -6.29 -15.27 -22.44
CA LYS A 44 -7.34 -15.03 -23.43
C LYS A 44 -8.45 -14.10 -22.93
N ASP A 45 -8.71 -14.04 -21.61
CA ASP A 45 -9.89 -13.35 -21.05
C ASP A 45 -9.58 -12.43 -19.85
N ASN A 46 -8.31 -12.32 -19.40
CA ASN A 46 -8.04 -11.83 -18.05
C ASN A 46 -6.91 -10.78 -17.91
N PHE A 47 -6.82 -9.86 -18.88
CA PHE A 47 -5.89 -8.72 -18.83
C PHE A 47 -6.10 -7.82 -17.60
N GLY A 48 -7.33 -7.77 -17.06
CA GLY A 48 -7.65 -7.03 -15.83
C GLY A 48 -6.83 -7.52 -14.63
N ASN A 49 -6.68 -8.83 -14.46
CA ASN A 49 -5.90 -9.41 -13.37
C ASN A 49 -4.41 -9.12 -13.48
N ILE A 50 -3.86 -9.08 -14.71
CA ILE A 50 -2.47 -8.71 -14.94
C ILE A 50 -2.24 -7.25 -14.54
N PHE A 51 -3.13 -6.35 -14.98
CA PHE A 51 -3.05 -4.93 -14.63
C PHE A 51 -3.17 -4.72 -13.12
N GLU A 52 -4.18 -5.33 -12.48
CA GLU A 52 -4.37 -5.27 -11.04
C GLU A 52 -3.13 -5.75 -10.28
N GLY A 53 -2.54 -6.88 -10.70
CA GLY A 53 -1.35 -7.43 -10.08
C GLY A 53 -0.13 -6.51 -10.19
N ILE A 54 0.08 -5.87 -11.35
CA ILE A 54 1.16 -4.89 -11.54
C ILE A 54 0.97 -3.70 -10.60
N VAL A 55 -0.24 -3.16 -10.50
CA VAL A 55 -0.48 -2.00 -9.65
C VAL A 55 -0.39 -2.36 -8.17
N GLN A 56 -0.88 -3.53 -7.75
CA GLN A 56 -0.65 -4.05 -6.40
C GLN A 56 0.86 -4.10 -6.10
N MET A 57 1.69 -4.64 -6.99
CA MET A 57 3.15 -4.64 -6.78
C MET A 57 3.73 -3.23 -6.60
N ILE A 58 3.27 -2.24 -7.38
CA ILE A 58 3.68 -0.83 -7.24
C ILE A 58 3.27 -0.27 -5.86
N LEU A 59 2.02 -0.49 -5.44
CA LEU A 59 1.53 -0.03 -4.14
C LEU A 59 2.29 -0.69 -2.98
N GLY A 60 2.59 -1.97 -3.10
CA GLY A 60 3.39 -2.69 -2.12
C GLY A 60 4.82 -2.13 -2.03
N TYR A 61 5.44 -1.81 -3.17
CA TYR A 61 6.75 -1.15 -3.22
C TYR A 61 6.73 0.23 -2.54
N LEU A 62 5.73 1.06 -2.83
CA LEU A 62 5.57 2.38 -2.21
C LEU A 62 5.35 2.25 -0.69
N THR A 63 4.57 1.26 -0.26
CA THR A 63 4.35 0.96 1.17
C THR A 63 5.67 0.61 1.88
N ILE A 64 6.52 -0.21 1.24
CA ILE A 64 7.85 -0.53 1.76
C ILE A 64 8.72 0.74 1.82
N ARG A 65 8.67 1.62 0.82
CA ARG A 65 9.42 2.90 0.89
C ARG A 65 9.03 3.75 2.08
N VAL A 66 7.73 3.89 2.35
CA VAL A 66 7.24 4.62 3.53
C VAL A 66 7.71 3.95 4.82
N SER A 67 7.72 2.62 4.87
CA SER A 67 8.24 1.88 6.03
C SER A 67 9.71 2.19 6.35
N ILE A 68 10.52 2.45 5.31
CA ILE A 68 11.94 2.80 5.47
C ILE A 68 12.07 4.20 6.08
N LEU A 69 11.19 5.15 5.76
CA LEU A 69 11.20 6.49 6.37
C LEU A 69 10.94 6.41 7.88
N PHE A 70 9.95 5.62 8.30
CA PHE A 70 9.71 5.36 9.73
C PHE A 70 10.89 4.64 10.41
N LYS A 71 11.55 3.72 9.71
CA LYS A 71 12.76 3.05 10.22
C LYS A 71 13.90 4.03 10.44
N LYS A 72 14.10 4.96 9.49
CA LYS A 72 15.15 5.98 9.61
C LYS A 72 14.87 6.91 10.78
N ALA A 73 13.64 7.39 10.91
CA ALA A 73 13.22 8.21 12.05
C ALA A 73 13.37 7.47 13.39
N SER A 74 13.16 6.14 13.42
CA SER A 74 13.33 5.33 14.64
C SER A 74 14.78 5.02 15.00
N LEU A 75 15.75 5.38 14.17
CA LEU A 75 17.18 5.16 14.42
C LEU A 75 17.89 6.45 14.83
N LEU A 76 17.23 7.60 14.67
CA LEU A 76 17.73 8.90 15.13
C LEU A 76 17.51 9.00 16.63
N GLU A 77 18.56 9.34 17.38
CA GLU A 77 18.52 9.56 18.83
C GLU A 77 17.51 10.68 19.17
N ASN A 78 17.55 11.77 18.41
CA ASN A 78 16.57 12.85 18.43
C ASN A 78 15.97 13.09 17.03
N PRO A 79 14.91 12.35 16.65
CA PRO A 79 14.21 12.61 15.39
C PRO A 79 13.54 13.98 15.47
N THR A 80 13.75 14.79 14.44
CA THR A 80 13.11 16.10 14.35
C THR A 80 11.63 15.96 13.98
N ILE A 81 10.85 17.01 14.21
CA ILE A 81 9.46 17.06 13.72
C ILE A 81 9.42 16.90 12.20
N ASP A 82 10.41 17.42 11.48
CA ASP A 82 10.50 17.31 10.02
C ASP A 82 10.68 15.86 9.54
N ASP A 83 11.48 15.06 10.24
CA ASP A 83 11.64 13.62 9.93
C ASP A 83 10.31 12.86 10.06
N LEU A 84 9.52 13.20 11.09
CA LEU A 84 8.21 12.63 11.33
C LEU A 84 7.19 13.11 10.30
N LEU A 85 7.18 14.40 9.99
CA LEU A 85 6.31 15.00 8.98
C LEU A 85 6.58 14.42 7.59
N GLN A 86 7.83 14.14 7.25
CA GLN A 86 8.18 13.49 5.98
C GLN A 86 7.57 12.08 5.90
N ALA A 87 7.70 11.28 6.95
CA ALA A 87 7.12 9.92 6.98
C ALA A 87 5.58 9.95 6.95
N ILE A 88 4.96 10.90 7.67
CA ILE A 88 3.51 11.09 7.69
C ILE A 88 3.01 11.56 6.33
N ASN A 89 3.64 12.55 5.70
CA ASN A 89 3.25 13.04 4.38
C ASN A 89 3.37 11.94 3.32
N ALA A 90 4.45 11.15 3.37
CA ALA A 90 4.61 9.99 2.50
C ALA A 90 3.50 8.94 2.71
N THR A 91 3.05 8.77 3.96
CA THR A 91 1.91 7.89 4.31
C THR A 91 0.59 8.42 3.75
N THR A 92 0.32 9.72 3.90
CA THR A 92 -0.88 10.37 3.35
C THR A 92 -0.93 10.23 1.83
N ASN A 93 0.20 10.46 1.16
CA ASN A 93 0.30 10.29 -0.29
C ASN A 93 0.07 8.83 -0.71
N LEU A 94 0.63 7.87 0.02
CA LEU A 94 0.37 6.45 -0.21
C LEU A 94 -1.12 6.12 -0.12
N TYR A 95 -1.82 6.63 0.92
CA TYR A 95 -3.26 6.42 1.04
C TYR A 95 -4.05 7.07 -0.09
N ALA A 96 -3.68 8.27 -0.53
CA ALA A 96 -4.31 8.90 -1.69
C ALA A 96 -4.18 8.02 -2.95
N TRP A 97 -2.97 7.50 -3.22
CA TRP A 97 -2.74 6.56 -4.32
C TRP A 97 -3.56 5.27 -4.20
N GLN A 98 -3.64 4.70 -3.00
CA GLN A 98 -4.48 3.53 -2.74
C GLN A 98 -5.96 3.84 -3.00
N LEU A 99 -6.44 5.01 -2.55
CA LEU A 99 -7.83 5.42 -2.72
C LEU A 99 -8.19 5.61 -4.20
N TYR A 100 -7.31 6.24 -4.98
CA TYR A 100 -7.49 6.36 -6.43
C TYR A 100 -7.50 5.00 -7.13
N PHE A 101 -6.59 4.10 -6.74
CA PHE A 101 -6.52 2.77 -7.36
C PHE A 101 -7.73 1.90 -7.03
N TYR A 102 -8.04 1.72 -5.75
CA TYR A 102 -9.18 0.90 -5.32
C TYR A 102 -10.50 1.55 -5.74
N GLY A 103 -10.58 2.87 -5.76
CA GLY A 103 -11.72 3.60 -6.32
C GLY A 103 -11.89 3.32 -7.82
N PHE A 104 -10.81 3.37 -8.60
CA PHE A 104 -10.85 3.04 -10.03
C PHE A 104 -11.31 1.60 -10.27
N ILE A 105 -10.76 0.62 -9.56
CA ILE A 105 -11.19 -0.79 -9.64
C ILE A 105 -12.67 -0.93 -9.29
N PHE A 106 -13.12 -0.27 -8.22
CA PHE A 106 -14.52 -0.30 -7.81
C PHE A 106 -15.46 0.25 -8.90
N PHE A 107 -15.14 1.40 -9.49
CA PHE A 107 -15.94 1.97 -10.57
C PHE A 107 -15.92 1.10 -11.83
N LEU A 108 -14.78 0.49 -12.15
CA LEU A 108 -14.67 -0.44 -13.28
C LEU A 108 -15.58 -1.65 -13.07
N ALA A 109 -15.50 -2.29 -11.90
CA ALA A 109 -16.34 -3.44 -11.56
C ALA A 109 -17.84 -3.08 -11.56
N LEU A 110 -18.19 -1.92 -11.00
CA LEU A 110 -19.57 -1.43 -10.99
C LEU A 110 -20.10 -1.21 -12.41
N PHE A 111 -19.30 -0.57 -13.27
CA PHE A 111 -19.66 -0.35 -14.67
C PHE A 111 -19.85 -1.67 -15.42
N THR A 112 -18.94 -2.64 -15.23
CA THR A 112 -19.07 -3.97 -15.84
C THR A 112 -20.35 -4.68 -15.41
N LEU A 113 -20.68 -4.64 -14.11
CA LEU A 113 -21.92 -5.23 -13.59
C LEU A 113 -23.18 -4.55 -14.16
N LEU A 114 -23.20 -3.21 -14.21
CA LEU A 114 -24.32 -2.45 -14.79
C LEU A 114 -24.48 -2.73 -16.29
N SER A 115 -23.38 -2.81 -17.04
CA SER A 115 -23.40 -3.14 -18.48
C SER A 115 -23.91 -4.56 -18.73
N LEU A 116 -23.49 -5.54 -17.93
CA LEU A 116 -24.01 -6.92 -17.96
C LEU A 116 -25.49 -6.98 -17.60
N ALA A 117 -25.94 -6.22 -16.61
CA ALA A 117 -27.35 -6.17 -16.25
C ALA A 117 -28.20 -5.59 -17.38
N TRP A 118 -27.75 -4.49 -18.00
CA TRP A 118 -28.45 -3.84 -19.11
C TRP A 118 -28.56 -4.73 -20.34
N THR A 119 -27.48 -5.40 -20.73
CA THR A 119 -27.46 -6.30 -21.89
C THR A 119 -28.33 -7.54 -21.73
N ASN A 120 -28.55 -8.02 -20.50
CA ASN A 120 -29.48 -9.12 -20.23
C ASN A 120 -30.96 -8.69 -20.12
N LEU A 121 -31.23 -7.38 -20.08
CA LEU A 121 -32.58 -6.81 -20.01
C LEU A 121 -33.13 -6.35 -21.37
N SER A 122 -32.28 -6.17 -22.39
CA SER A 122 -32.64 -5.79 -23.76
C SER A 122 -32.86 -7.01 -24.66
#